data_AF-A0A9D7F7K5-F1
#
_entry.id   AF-A0A9D7F7K5-F1
#
_cell.length_a   1.000
_cell.length_b   1.000
_cell.length_c   1.000
_cell.angle_alpha   90.00
_cell.angle_beta   90.00
_cell.angle_gamma   90.00
#
_symmetry.space_group_name_H-M   'P 1'
#
loop_
_entity.id
_entity.type
_entity.pdbx_description
1 polymer ?
#
loop_
_entity_poly.entity_id
_entity_poly.type
_entity_poly.pdbx_seq_one_letter_code
_entity_poly.pdbx_strand_id
1 'polypeptide(L)'
;MAVIKLTTEQKKLIEKIGVYMEHAGSAPVEGRISALLLVSDEPELSFDDIHETLGISKSATSNTINVLLTTNKIDYITKHGDRKRYFQNQIGKVGSPILVKM
;
A
#
# COMPACT_ATOMS: atom_id res chain seq x y z
N MET A 1 15.42 6.14 -3.17
CA MET A 1 14.26 6.65 -3.92
C MET A 1 14.19 5.79 -5.15
N ALA A 2 13.20 4.89 -5.20
CA ALA A 2 13.00 4.02 -6.34
C ALA A 2 11.50 4.01 -6.63
N VAL A 3 11.12 4.51 -7.81
CA VAL A 3 9.78 4.25 -8.33
C VAL A 3 9.64 2.74 -8.49
N ILE A 4 8.64 2.15 -7.83
CA ILE A 4 8.43 0.71 -7.88
C ILE A 4 8.06 0.32 -9.32
N LYS A 5 8.80 -0.64 -9.86
CA LYS A 5 8.59 -1.10 -11.23
C LYS A 5 7.36 -2.00 -11.26
N LEU A 6 6.27 -1.48 -11.79
CA LEU A 6 5.03 -2.22 -11.98
C LEU A 6 4.83 -2.64 -13.43
N THR A 7 4.38 -3.88 -13.63
CA THR A 7 3.85 -4.37 -14.91
C THR A 7 2.56 -3.63 -15.30
N THR A 8 2.20 -3.71 -16.58
CA THR A 8 0.94 -3.14 -17.09
C THR A 8 -0.27 -3.71 -16.36
N GLU A 9 -0.28 -5.00 -16.06
CA GLU A 9 -1.41 -5.66 -15.40
C GLU A 9 -1.53 -5.27 -13.92
N GLN A 10 -0.41 -5.12 -13.20
CA GLN A 10 -0.43 -4.58 -11.83
C GLN A 10 -0.99 -3.16 -11.79
N LYS A 11 -0.59 -2.29 -12.73
CA LYS A 11 -1.12 -0.91 -12.82
C LYS A 11 -2.62 -0.91 -13.08
N LYS A 12 -3.11 -1.71 -14.04
CA LYS A 12 -4.54 -1.86 -14.32
C LYS A 12 -5.31 -2.37 -13.10
N LEU A 13 -4.74 -3.34 -12.37
CA LEU A 13 -5.34 -3.89 -11.16
C LEU A 13 -5.44 -2.83 -10.05
N ILE A 14 -4.39 -2.05 -9.83
CA ILE A 14 -4.38 -0.93 -8.86
C ILE A 14 -5.50 0.06 -9.18
N GLU A 15 -5.66 0.46 -10.45
CA GLU A 15 -6.73 1.37 -10.86
C GLU A 15 -8.12 0.77 -10.67
N LYS A 16 -8.30 -0.50 -11.06
CA LYS A 16 -9.57 -1.21 -10.89
C LYS A 16 -9.97 -1.32 -9.42
N ILE A 17 -9.02 -1.59 -8.52
CA ILE A 17 -9.26 -1.64 -7.08
C ILE A 17 -9.63 -0.25 -6.54
N GLY A 18 -8.98 0.82 -7.03
CA GLY A 18 -9.34 2.19 -6.69
C GLY A 18 -10.82 2.50 -6.98
N VAL A 19 -11.27 2.20 -8.20
CA VAL A 19 -12.69 2.39 -8.60
C VAL A 19 -13.63 1.51 -7.78
N TYR A 20 -13.24 0.26 -7.52
CA TYR A 20 -14.04 -0.64 -6.70
C TYR A 20 -14.24 -0.12 -5.27
N MET A 21 -13.19 0.44 -4.65
CA MET A 21 -13.28 1.01 -3.29
C MET A 21 -14.19 2.24 -3.24
N GLU A 22 -14.25 3.04 -4.30
CA GLU A 22 -15.19 4.17 -4.39
C GLU A 22 -16.64 3.69 -4.30
N HIS A 23 -16.99 2.64 -5.04
CA HIS A 23 -18.31 2.02 -4.96
C HIS A 23 -18.59 1.36 -3.61
N ALA A 24 -17.54 1.01 -2.86
CA ALA A 24 -17.65 0.46 -1.50
C ALA A 24 -17.71 1.55 -0.41
N GLY A 25 -17.69 2.85 -0.78
CA GLY A 25 -17.80 3.97 0.16
C GLY A 25 -16.47 4.48 0.72
N SER A 26 -15.34 4.04 0.19
CA SER A 26 -13.98 4.49 0.54
C SER A 26 -13.39 5.41 -0.53
N ALA A 27 -12.36 6.18 -0.20
CA ALA A 27 -11.67 6.97 -1.23
C ALA A 27 -10.89 6.04 -2.19
N PRO A 28 -10.85 6.33 -3.51
CA PRO A 28 -10.09 5.50 -4.47
C PRO A 28 -8.61 5.31 -4.09
N VAL A 29 -8.00 6.32 -3.46
CA VAL A 29 -6.60 6.29 -3.04
C VAL A 29 -6.33 5.25 -1.93
N GLU A 30 -7.30 4.97 -1.06
CA GLU A 30 -7.20 3.90 -0.05
C GLU A 30 -7.01 2.54 -0.73
N GLY A 31 -7.81 2.29 -1.77
CA GLY A 31 -7.72 1.11 -2.62
C GLY A 31 -6.40 1.03 -3.37
N ARG A 32 -5.97 2.13 -3.98
CA ARG A 32 -4.72 2.17 -4.75
C ARG A 32 -3.48 1.90 -3.89
N ILE A 33 -3.38 2.50 -2.69
CA ILE A 33 -2.27 2.22 -1.76
C ILE A 33 -2.32 0.78 -1.27
N SER A 34 -3.50 0.28 -0.88
CA SER A 34 -3.65 -1.10 -0.39
C SER A 34 -3.29 -2.13 -1.47
N ALA A 35 -3.70 -1.88 -2.72
CA ALA A 35 -3.38 -2.71 -3.88
C ALA A 35 -1.88 -2.67 -4.21
N LEU A 36 -1.26 -1.48 -4.22
CA LEU A 36 0.17 -1.34 -4.46
C LEU A 36 0.97 -2.20 -3.47
N LEU A 37 0.66 -2.09 -2.17
CA LEU A 37 1.31 -2.86 -1.11
C LEU A 37 1.07 -4.37 -1.19
N LEU A 38 0.09 -4.82 -1.98
CA LEU A 38 -0.21 -6.24 -2.17
C LEU A 38 0.44 -6.81 -3.43
N VAL A 39 0.55 -6.01 -4.48
CA VAL A 39 1.03 -6.47 -5.80
C VAL A 39 2.48 -6.14 -6.08
N SER A 40 3.09 -5.26 -5.28
CA SER A 40 4.51 -4.94 -5.36
C SER A 40 5.37 -6.18 -5.08
N ASP A 41 6.46 -6.35 -5.83
CA ASP A 41 7.44 -7.41 -5.57
C ASP A 41 8.19 -7.16 -4.24
N GLU A 42 8.28 -5.89 -3.83
CA GLU A 42 8.78 -5.50 -2.50
C GLU A 42 7.64 -5.60 -1.47
N PRO A 43 7.80 -6.38 -0.39
CA PRO A 43 6.75 -6.63 0.59
C PRO A 43 6.46 -5.41 1.49
N GLU A 44 7.43 -4.51 1.67
CA GLU A 44 7.24 -3.27 2.39
C GLU A 44 7.75 -2.06 1.59
N LEU A 45 6.95 -1.00 1.55
CA LEU A 45 7.26 0.23 0.82
C LEU A 45 7.37 1.42 1.76
N SER A 46 8.34 2.29 1.55
CA SER A 46 8.42 3.54 2.31
C SER A 46 7.34 4.54 1.86
N PHE A 47 7.14 5.60 2.66
CA PHE A 47 6.26 6.70 2.29
C PHE A 47 6.59 7.27 0.89
N ASP A 48 7.89 7.47 0.61
CA ASP A 48 8.36 8.05 -0.65
C ASP A 48 8.06 7.10 -1.81
N ASP A 49 8.26 5.79 -1.63
CA ASP A 49 7.99 4.79 -2.68
C ASP A 49 6.50 4.78 -3.06
N ILE A 50 5.60 4.89 -2.08
CA ILE A 50 4.13 4.96 -2.32
C ILE A 50 3.76 6.27 -3.03
N HIS A 51 4.23 7.40 -2.49
CA HIS A 51 3.98 8.73 -3.02
C HIS A 51 4.41 8.86 -4.48
N GLU A 52 5.64 8.46 -4.78
CA GLU A 52 6.24 8.58 -6.11
C GLU A 52 5.63 7.59 -7.10
N THR A 53 5.38 6.35 -6.67
CA THR A 53 4.84 5.30 -7.57
C THR A 53 3.40 5.60 -8.00
N LEU A 54 2.56 6.13 -7.10
CA LEU A 54 1.16 6.42 -7.41
C LEU A 54 0.94 7.86 -7.90
N GLY A 55 1.95 8.73 -7.85
CA GLY A 55 1.82 10.14 -8.27
C GLY A 55 0.81 10.94 -7.45
N ILE A 56 0.53 10.52 -6.21
CA ILE A 56 -0.39 11.20 -5.29
C ILE A 56 0.35 12.28 -4.51
N SER A 57 -0.29 13.29 -3.92
CA SER A 57 0.43 14.30 -3.14
C SER A 57 0.95 13.75 -1.81
N LYS A 58 1.97 14.39 -1.19
CA LYS A 58 2.47 13.98 0.13
C LYS A 58 1.39 14.06 1.22
N SER A 59 0.55 15.09 1.20
CA SER A 59 -0.55 15.22 2.16
C SER A 59 -1.60 14.12 1.97
N ALA A 60 -1.99 13.81 0.73
CA ALA A 60 -2.91 12.72 0.44
C ALA A 60 -2.33 11.36 0.85
N THR A 61 -1.04 11.14 0.58
CA THR A 61 -0.30 9.94 1.00
C THR A 61 -0.35 9.78 2.51
N SER A 62 -0.01 10.85 3.26
CA SER A 62 0.02 10.84 4.73
C SER A 62 -1.36 10.57 5.33
N ASN A 63 -2.39 11.27 4.84
CA ASN A 63 -3.76 11.11 5.33
C ASN A 63 -4.26 9.69 5.06
N THR A 64 -4.05 9.17 3.85
CA THR A 64 -4.51 7.83 3.48
C THR A 64 -3.78 6.74 4.25
N ILE A 65 -2.45 6.86 4.43
CA ILE A 65 -1.68 5.93 5.27
C ILE A 65 -2.22 5.93 6.70
N ASN A 66 -2.51 7.09 7.28
CA ASN A 66 -3.08 7.15 8.62
C ASN A 66 -4.45 6.46 8.69
N VAL A 67 -5.33 6.68 7.70
CA VAL A 67 -6.63 5.97 7.61
C VAL A 67 -6.44 4.46 7.52
N LEU A 68 -5.54 3.99 6.65
CA LEU A 68 -5.29 2.56 6.48
C LEU A 68 -4.64 1.91 7.72
N LEU A 69 -3.84 2.66 8.47
CA LEU A 69 -3.30 2.20 9.76
C LEU A 69 -4.40 2.11 10.82
N THR A 70 -5.21 3.16 10.99
CA THR A 70 -6.27 3.18 12.02
C THR A 70 -7.38 2.18 11.74
N THR A 71 -7.58 1.82 10.48
CA THR A 71 -8.53 0.77 10.06
C THR A 71 -7.90 -0.61 9.92
N ASN A 72 -6.65 -0.79 10.38
CA ASN A 72 -5.91 -2.06 10.36
C ASN A 72 -5.86 -2.73 8.98
N LYS A 73 -5.74 -1.96 7.91
CA LYS A 73 -5.55 -2.47 6.54
C LYS A 73 -4.07 -2.62 6.20
N ILE A 74 -3.22 -1.79 6.80
CA ILE A 74 -1.77 -1.86 6.66
C ILE A 74 -1.10 -1.89 8.04
N ASP A 75 0.17 -2.24 8.05
CA ASP A 75 1.07 -2.11 9.20
C ASP A 75 2.32 -1.35 8.78
N TYR A 76 3.25 -1.13 9.72
CA TYR A 76 4.60 -0.71 9.38
C TYR A 76 5.69 -1.42 10.18
N ILE A 77 6.88 -1.45 9.60
CA ILE A 77 8.11 -1.82 10.28
C ILE A 77 9.13 -0.68 10.21
N THR A 78 10.18 -0.78 11.00
CA THR A 78 11.39 0.04 10.90
C THR A 78 12.57 -0.86 10.61
N LYS A 79 13.56 -0.34 9.88
CA LYS A 79 14.78 -1.06 9.52
C LYS A 79 15.95 -0.42 10.26
N HIS A 80 16.82 -1.22 10.86
CA HIS A 80 17.95 -0.71 11.64
C HIS A 80 18.82 0.23 10.79
N GLY A 81 19.18 1.38 11.34
CA GLY A 81 19.97 2.41 10.64
C GLY A 81 19.17 3.32 9.71
N ASP A 82 17.89 3.05 9.47
CA ASP A 82 16.99 3.95 8.74
C ASP A 82 15.99 4.62 9.70
N ARG A 83 15.63 5.88 9.41
CA ARG A 83 14.61 6.66 10.13
C ARG A 83 13.22 6.58 9.47
N LYS A 84 13.09 5.86 8.36
CA LYS A 84 11.83 5.68 7.63
C LYS A 84 10.95 4.58 8.23
N ARG A 85 9.64 4.76 8.07
CA ARG A 85 8.66 3.67 8.20
C ARG A 85 8.48 2.99 6.85
N TYR A 86 8.35 1.68 6.87
CA TYR A 86 8.04 0.85 5.71
C TYR A 86 6.70 0.18 5.94
N PHE A 87 5.74 0.46 5.06
CA PHE A 87 4.36 0.00 5.18
C PHE A 87 4.18 -1.31 4.44
N GLN A 88 3.33 -2.18 4.97
CA GLN A 88 2.99 -3.47 4.37
C GLN A 88 1.50 -3.72 4.51
N ASN A 89 0.92 -4.46 3.57
CA ASN A 89 -0.48 -4.86 3.65
C ASN A 89 -0.67 -5.97 4.71
N GLN A 90 -1.69 -5.88 5.57
CA GLN A 90 -1.98 -6.91 6.59
C GLN A 90 -2.29 -8.29 5.99
N ILE A 91 -2.77 -8.35 4.75
CA ILE A 91 -3.03 -9.60 4.02
C ILE A 91 -1.71 -10.26 3.62
N GLY A 92 -0.76 -9.48 3.08
CA GLY A 92 0.53 -9.97 2.58
C GLY A 92 1.59 -10.18 3.67
N LYS A 93 1.35 -9.68 4.88
CA LYS A 93 2.26 -9.82 6.02
C LYS A 93 2.58 -11.29 6.30
N VAL A 94 3.87 -11.64 6.36
CA VAL A 94 4.33 -12.98 6.75
C VAL A 94 3.79 -13.29 8.15
N GLY A 95 2.97 -14.36 8.26
CA GLY A 95 2.25 -14.71 9.49
C GLY A 95 0.81 -14.20 9.58
N SER A 96 0.27 -13.56 8.52
CA SER A 96 -1.15 -13.22 8.45
C SER A 96 -2.02 -14.48 8.59
N PRO A 97 -3.11 -14.47 9.38
CA PRO A 97 -3.99 -15.64 9.57
C PRO A 97 -4.54 -16.22 8.26
N ILE A 98 -4.60 -15.39 7.21
CA ILE A 98 -5.08 -15.76 5.88
C ILE A 98 -4.05 -16.66 5.16
N LEU A 99 -2.74 -16.45 5.37
CA LEU A 99 -1.66 -17.21 4.73
C LEU A 99 -1.23 -18.45 5.53
N VAL A 100 -1.49 -18.50 6.84
CA VAL A 100 -1.14 -19.65 7.70
C VAL A 100 -2.17 -20.79 7.60
N LYS A 101 -3.29 -20.58 6.92
CA LYS A 101 -4.39 -21.56 6.75
C LYS A 101 -4.48 -22.21 5.36
N MET A 102 -3.50 -21.97 4.48
CA MET A 102 -3.33 -22.70 3.21
C MET A 102 -2.24 -23.75 3.36
#